data_AF-A0A7S0DZZ0-F1
#
_entry.id   AF-A0A7S0DZZ0-F1
#
_cell.length_a   1.000
_cell.length_b   1.000
_cell.length_c   1.000
_cell.angle_alpha   90.00
_cell.angle_beta   90.00
_cell.angle_gamma   90.00
#
_symmetry.space_group_name_H-M   'P 1'
#
loop_
_entity.id
_entity.type
_entity.pdbx_description
1 polymer ?
#
loop_
_entity_poly.entity_id
_entity_poly.type
_entity_poly.pdbx_seq_one_letter_code
_entity_poly.pdbx_strand_id
1 'polypeptide(L)'
;PQSAPPNAGPPSNVAPTGFQMQQQQMPDSMASMAMGVAGFGREVDTLAASAQHDSTPPPPEPLQDKVGFVLNNMSPGNVPEKSEELRGLLEQHAGMVSWFANYLVVKRVSLEPNFHSIYSEMIDMLSNKKLQQLILHSTLQNARVLLSSPKIRSSSSERSLLKNLGSWLGQVTLARNKPILMRDLDMKELICDAYETGRLIAVVPFVAKVLDACPNSQVFMPPNPWVMGLFSLLLELYQVPDLKLNLKFEIEVLAKTLKVELADVKPLSKLATRPQDKTQTCDFANRAGMVAAGLGSGASGFGGGFGG
;
A
#
# COMPACT_ATOMS: atom_id res chain seq x y z
N PRO A 1 -29.55 83.73 44.18
CA PRO A 1 -29.84 82.69 43.16
C PRO A 1 -28.53 82.24 42.49
N GLN A 2 -28.10 81.02 42.83
CA GLN A 2 -27.38 80.02 42.01
C GLN A 2 -26.06 80.42 41.32
N SER A 3 -24.98 79.62 41.28
CA SER A 3 -24.47 78.41 41.95
C SER A 3 -23.18 78.07 41.18
N ALA A 4 -22.07 77.80 41.87
CA ALA A 4 -20.83 77.31 41.25
C ALA A 4 -20.95 75.82 40.86
N PRO A 5 -20.14 75.34 39.89
CA PRO A 5 -19.75 73.93 39.82
C PRO A 5 -18.24 73.71 40.01
N PRO A 6 -17.83 72.52 40.51
CA PRO A 6 -16.44 72.17 40.80
C PRO A 6 -15.78 71.22 39.78
N ASN A 7 -14.44 71.30 39.80
CA ASN A 7 -13.38 70.33 39.50
C ASN A 7 -13.72 68.90 39.01
N ALA A 8 -13.09 68.47 37.91
CA ALA A 8 -12.98 67.06 37.49
C ALA A 8 -11.54 66.74 37.04
N GLY A 9 -10.93 65.73 37.67
CA GLY A 9 -9.54 65.28 37.46
C GLY A 9 -9.31 64.39 36.24
N PRO A 10 -8.06 63.93 36.01
CA PRO A 10 -7.64 63.29 34.77
C PRO A 10 -7.75 61.75 34.82
N PRO A 11 -7.92 61.05 33.68
CA PRO A 11 -7.65 59.62 33.61
C PRO A 11 -6.28 59.31 32.97
N SER A 12 -5.45 58.70 33.80
CA SER A 12 -4.61 57.49 33.65
C SER A 12 -4.04 57.05 32.28
N ASN A 13 -2.71 56.95 32.26
CA ASN A 13 -1.84 56.13 31.40
C ASN A 13 -2.22 54.63 31.39
N VAL A 14 -2.16 53.98 30.21
CA VAL A 14 -2.04 52.52 30.08
C VAL A 14 -1.00 52.17 29.00
N ALA A 15 -0.09 51.27 29.37
CA ALA A 15 1.10 50.78 28.65
C ALA A 15 0.78 49.79 27.49
N PRO A 16 1.76 49.42 26.63
CA PRO A 16 1.50 48.60 25.44
C PRO A 16 1.45 47.10 25.76
N THR A 17 0.42 46.43 25.25
CA THR A 17 0.19 44.99 25.39
C THR A 17 0.68 44.22 24.16
N GLY A 18 1.65 43.31 24.39
CA GLY A 18 1.63 41.91 23.96
C GLY A 18 1.61 41.57 22.47
N PHE A 19 2.74 41.03 22.00
CA PHE A 19 2.84 40.14 20.84
C PHE A 19 1.78 39.02 20.90
N GLN A 20 0.87 38.97 19.94
CA GLN A 20 0.09 37.76 19.63
C GLN A 20 0.68 37.12 18.38
N MET A 21 1.31 35.94 18.55
CA MET A 21 1.58 35.04 17.45
C MET A 21 0.26 34.66 16.78
N GLN A 22 0.11 35.03 15.51
CA GLN A 22 -0.99 34.57 14.70
C GLN A 22 -0.79 33.07 14.45
N GLN A 23 -1.62 32.26 15.09
CA GLN A 23 -1.71 30.82 14.86
C GLN A 23 -2.21 30.64 13.41
N GLN A 24 -1.28 30.41 12.48
CA GLN A 24 -1.59 30.02 11.12
C GLN A 24 -2.39 28.71 11.19
N GLN A 25 -3.69 28.81 10.89
CA GLN A 25 -4.55 27.66 10.73
C GLN A 25 -3.95 26.76 9.64
N MET A 26 -3.66 25.52 10.03
CA MET A 26 -3.22 24.49 9.08
C MET A 26 -4.31 24.30 8.01
N PRO A 27 -3.96 24.16 6.73
CA PRO A 27 -4.95 23.88 5.69
C PRO A 27 -5.66 22.55 5.99
N ASP A 28 -6.98 22.48 5.80
CA ASP A 28 -7.82 21.29 6.05
C ASP A 28 -7.31 20.00 5.37
N SER A 29 -6.51 20.16 4.31
CA SER A 29 -5.74 19.09 3.66
C SER A 29 -4.83 18.32 4.63
N MET A 30 -4.12 19.01 5.52
CA MET A 30 -3.19 18.40 6.50
C MET A 30 -3.92 17.75 7.68
N ALA A 31 -5.08 18.29 8.10
CA ALA A 31 -5.89 17.66 9.14
C ALA A 31 -6.45 16.30 8.68
N SER A 32 -6.78 16.18 7.38
CA SER A 32 -7.19 14.89 6.80
C SER A 32 -6.05 13.85 6.75
N MET A 33 -4.78 14.29 6.61
CA MET A 33 -3.61 13.40 6.66
C MET A 33 -3.39 12.81 8.06
N ALA A 34 -3.54 13.60 9.12
CA ALA A 34 -3.37 13.12 10.50
C ALA A 34 -4.41 12.05 10.87
N MET A 35 -5.65 12.17 10.38
CA MET A 35 -6.71 11.18 10.60
C MET A 35 -6.51 9.88 9.80
N GLY A 36 -5.83 9.93 8.66
CA GLY A 36 -5.47 8.73 7.89
C GLY A 36 -4.35 7.93 8.54
N VAL A 37 -3.36 8.59 9.16
CA VAL A 37 -2.17 7.95 9.75
C VAL A 37 -2.48 7.26 11.09
N ALA A 38 -3.43 7.77 11.87
CA ALA A 38 -3.77 7.24 13.20
C ALA A 38 -4.27 5.78 13.18
N GLY A 39 -4.83 5.31 12.06
CA GLY A 39 -5.34 3.94 11.89
C GLY A 39 -4.31 2.90 11.42
N PHE A 40 -3.11 3.31 11.02
CA PHE A 40 -2.05 2.41 10.53
C PHE A 40 -0.92 2.17 11.55
N GLY A 41 -0.98 2.83 12.70
CA GLY A 41 0.11 2.82 13.69
C GLY A 41 0.49 1.42 14.20
N ARG A 42 -0.46 0.48 14.28
CA ARG A 42 -0.23 -0.91 14.74
C ARG A 42 0.16 -1.87 13.62
N GLU A 43 -0.09 -1.52 12.37
CA GLU A 43 0.12 -2.36 11.19
C GLU A 43 1.44 -2.03 10.48
N VAL A 44 1.95 -0.81 10.70
CA VAL A 44 3.36 -0.49 10.44
C VAL A 44 4.27 -1.37 11.30
N ASP A 45 3.81 -1.93 12.43
CA ASP A 45 4.60 -2.89 13.22
C ASP A 45 4.90 -4.18 12.44
N THR A 46 3.95 -4.67 11.62
CA THR A 46 4.19 -5.83 10.74
C THR A 46 5.33 -5.55 9.76
N LEU A 47 5.37 -4.33 9.20
CA LEU A 47 6.44 -3.89 8.30
C LEU A 47 7.74 -3.57 9.06
N ALA A 48 7.66 -2.97 10.24
CA ALA A 48 8.78 -2.59 11.08
C ALA A 48 9.48 -3.81 11.68
N ALA A 49 8.75 -4.90 11.95
CA ALA A 49 9.33 -6.18 12.34
C ALA A 49 10.22 -6.76 11.23
N SER A 50 9.90 -6.49 9.95
CA SER A 50 10.77 -6.90 8.84
C SER A 50 12.01 -6.02 8.67
N ALA A 51 11.93 -4.75 9.07
CA ALA A 51 13.07 -3.84 9.06
C ALA A 51 14.18 -4.25 10.04
N GLN A 52 13.89 -5.11 11.03
CA GLN A 52 14.90 -5.65 11.95
C GLN A 52 15.88 -6.63 11.30
N HIS A 53 15.56 -7.15 10.10
CA HIS A 53 16.49 -8.00 9.34
C HIS A 53 17.51 -7.20 8.50
N ASP A 54 17.26 -5.92 8.25
CA ASP A 54 18.20 -5.03 7.57
C ASP A 54 19.04 -4.29 8.62
N SER A 55 20.27 -4.76 8.83
CA SER A 55 21.21 -4.32 9.87
C SER A 55 21.78 -2.91 9.66
N THR A 56 21.06 -1.98 9.03
CA THR A 56 21.53 -0.61 8.84
C THR A 56 21.09 0.24 10.03
N PRO A 57 22.03 0.69 10.89
CA PRO A 57 21.68 1.56 12.00
C PRO A 57 21.06 2.86 11.48
N PRO A 58 20.02 3.40 12.15
CA PRO A 58 19.44 4.66 11.75
C PRO A 58 20.49 5.78 11.89
N PRO A 59 20.48 6.78 10.98
CA PRO A 59 21.35 7.94 11.09
C PRO A 59 20.97 8.76 12.33
N PRO A 60 21.82 9.69 12.78
CA PRO A 60 21.49 10.63 13.87
C PRO A 60 20.11 11.29 13.68
N GLU A 61 19.36 11.46 14.77
CA GLU A 61 18.01 12.08 14.75
C GLU A 61 17.93 13.38 13.92
N PRO A 62 18.89 14.32 14.01
CA PRO A 62 18.84 15.54 13.20
C PRO A 62 18.82 15.30 11.69
N LEU A 63 19.47 14.22 11.21
CA LEU A 63 19.45 13.85 9.81
C LEU A 63 18.12 13.19 9.42
N GLN A 64 17.54 12.39 10.31
CA GLN A 64 16.21 11.81 10.09
C GLN A 64 15.14 12.90 9.99
N ASP A 65 15.17 13.88 10.91
CA ASP A 65 14.25 15.01 10.93
C ASP A 65 14.39 15.87 9.67
N LYS A 66 15.62 16.10 9.21
CA LYS A 66 15.86 16.84 7.96
C LYS A 66 15.31 16.11 6.75
N VAL A 67 15.51 14.80 6.64
CA VAL A 67 14.90 13.98 5.58
C VAL A 67 13.37 14.03 5.66
N GLY A 68 12.80 13.86 6.86
CA GLY A 68 11.36 13.93 7.10
C GLY A 68 10.79 15.30 6.70
N PHE A 69 11.48 16.38 7.03
CA PHE A 69 11.11 17.75 6.66
C PHE A 69 11.09 17.94 5.15
N VAL A 70 12.12 17.46 4.44
CA VAL A 70 12.19 17.55 2.98
C VAL A 70 11.02 16.83 2.32
N LEU A 71 10.74 15.59 2.75
CA LEU A 71 9.64 14.81 2.19
C LEU A 71 8.26 15.38 2.54
N ASN A 72 8.05 15.90 3.75
CA ASN A 72 6.78 16.50 4.17
C ASN A 72 6.43 17.78 3.41
N ASN A 73 7.44 18.55 3.01
CA ASN A 73 7.26 19.80 2.27
C ASN A 73 7.37 19.62 0.74
N MET A 74 7.46 18.38 0.26
CA MET A 74 7.55 18.10 -1.16
C MET A 74 6.17 18.17 -1.81
N SER A 75 6.10 18.88 -2.93
CA SER A 75 4.91 19.12 -3.73
C SER A 75 5.29 19.10 -5.22
N PRO A 76 4.32 18.94 -6.15
CA PRO A 76 4.62 18.88 -7.59
C PRO A 76 5.40 20.11 -8.12
N GLY A 77 5.23 21.28 -7.49
CA GLY A 77 5.90 22.51 -7.91
C GLY A 77 7.34 22.67 -7.44
N ASN A 78 7.79 21.89 -6.45
CA ASN A 78 9.11 22.03 -5.84
C ASN A 78 9.93 20.73 -5.78
N VAL A 79 9.48 19.66 -6.48
CA VAL A 79 10.22 18.38 -6.55
C VAL A 79 11.68 18.57 -6.99
N PRO A 80 12.01 19.37 -8.03
CA PRO A 80 13.41 19.52 -8.45
C PRO A 80 14.31 20.12 -7.36
N GLU A 81 13.84 21.19 -6.70
CA GLU A 81 14.58 21.87 -5.64
C GLU A 81 14.78 20.96 -4.42
N LYS A 82 13.71 20.33 -3.94
CA LYS A 82 13.77 19.42 -2.78
C LYS A 82 14.54 18.14 -3.06
N SER A 83 14.55 17.67 -4.30
CA SER A 83 15.38 16.54 -4.73
C SER A 83 16.87 16.90 -4.70
N GLU A 84 17.26 18.13 -5.07
CA GLU A 84 18.65 18.59 -4.95
C GLU A 84 19.09 18.69 -3.49
N GLU A 85 18.25 19.24 -2.62
CA GLU A 85 18.52 19.29 -1.17
C GLU A 85 18.75 17.88 -0.61
N LEU A 86 17.87 16.93 -0.98
CA LEU A 86 17.98 15.54 -0.55
C LEU A 86 19.21 14.84 -1.14
N ARG A 87 19.55 15.12 -2.40
CA ARG A 87 20.74 14.58 -3.07
C ARG A 87 22.00 14.97 -2.30
N GLY A 88 22.16 16.26 -1.99
CA GLY A 88 23.29 16.76 -1.23
C GLY A 88 23.41 16.09 0.15
N LEU A 89 22.28 15.84 0.82
CA LEU A 89 22.28 15.11 2.10
C LEU A 89 22.75 13.67 1.98
N LEU A 90 22.23 12.94 0.98
CA LEU A 90 22.57 11.54 0.73
C LEU A 90 24.02 11.37 0.26
N GLU A 91 24.57 12.35 -0.46
CA GLU A 91 25.97 12.36 -0.90
C GLU A 91 26.92 12.66 0.26
N GLN A 92 26.58 13.64 1.11
CA GLN A 92 27.36 13.95 2.32
C GLN A 92 27.37 12.78 3.32
N HIS A 93 26.29 12.00 3.37
CA HIS A 93 26.12 10.90 4.32
C HIS A 93 25.79 9.59 3.60
N ALA A 94 26.69 9.11 2.75
CA ALA A 94 26.47 7.91 1.92
C ALA A 94 26.05 6.64 2.71
N GLY A 95 26.39 6.56 4.00
CA GLY A 95 25.96 5.48 4.89
C GLY A 95 24.43 5.45 5.15
N MET A 96 23.72 6.55 4.92
CA MET A 96 22.28 6.64 5.17
C MET A 96 21.41 6.19 4.00
N VAL A 97 21.98 5.89 2.83
CA VAL A 97 21.23 5.55 1.61
C VAL A 97 20.35 4.30 1.81
N SER A 98 20.87 3.27 2.48
CA SER A 98 20.10 2.05 2.78
C SER A 98 18.97 2.33 3.77
N TRP A 99 19.24 3.12 4.81
CA TRP A 99 18.20 3.55 5.76
C TRP A 99 17.11 4.37 5.05
N PHE A 100 17.49 5.31 4.19
CA PHE A 100 16.56 6.15 3.45
C PHE A 100 15.65 5.32 2.53
N ALA A 101 16.20 4.35 1.81
CA ALA A 101 15.42 3.45 0.97
C ALA A 101 14.34 2.72 1.78
N ASN A 102 14.71 2.18 2.95
CA ASN A 102 13.78 1.48 3.82
C ASN A 102 12.75 2.43 4.45
N TYR A 103 13.20 3.57 4.96
CA TYR A 103 12.34 4.61 5.53
C TYR A 103 11.29 5.09 4.52
N LEU A 104 11.71 5.38 3.28
CA LEU A 104 10.81 5.81 2.22
C LEU A 104 9.73 4.74 1.94
N VAL A 105 10.13 3.47 1.80
CA VAL A 105 9.18 2.39 1.50
C VAL A 105 8.22 2.15 2.67
N VAL A 106 8.77 1.97 3.88
CA VAL A 106 7.99 1.55 5.06
C VAL A 106 7.15 2.68 5.62
N LYS A 107 7.68 3.89 5.75
CA LYS A 107 7.01 5.00 6.45
C LYS A 107 6.29 5.97 5.54
N ARG A 108 6.57 5.99 4.23
CA ARG A 108 5.95 6.92 3.28
C ARG A 108 5.13 6.18 2.24
N VAL A 109 5.77 5.43 1.37
CA VAL A 109 5.13 4.73 0.25
C VAL A 109 4.00 3.81 0.72
N SER A 110 4.20 3.03 1.78
CA SER A 110 3.17 2.10 2.26
C SER A 110 1.91 2.81 2.78
N LEU A 111 2.01 4.08 3.18
CA LEU A 111 0.95 4.86 3.84
C LEU A 111 0.35 5.95 2.95
N GLU A 112 1.11 6.46 1.98
CA GLU A 112 0.82 7.70 1.26
C GLU A 112 0.72 7.46 -0.27
N PRO A 113 -0.30 6.70 -0.75
CA PRO A 113 -0.44 6.39 -2.18
C PRO A 113 -0.58 7.63 -3.06
N ASN A 114 -1.16 8.71 -2.53
CA ASN A 114 -1.34 9.98 -3.24
C ASN A 114 -0.02 10.69 -3.59
N PHE A 115 1.08 10.34 -2.91
CA PHE A 115 2.40 10.94 -3.12
C PHE A 115 3.33 10.05 -3.97
N HIS A 116 2.86 8.89 -4.44
CA HIS A 116 3.71 7.97 -5.23
C HIS A 116 4.26 8.62 -6.51
N SER A 117 3.49 9.43 -7.23
CA SER A 117 4.00 10.20 -8.38
C SER A 117 5.17 11.11 -8.02
N ILE A 118 5.02 11.88 -6.93
CA ILE A 118 6.04 12.79 -6.41
C ILE A 118 7.29 12.02 -5.97
N TYR A 119 7.13 10.92 -5.23
CA TYR A 119 8.27 10.10 -4.80
C TYR A 119 8.98 9.43 -5.97
N SER A 120 8.22 8.99 -6.99
CA SER A 120 8.78 8.43 -8.22
C SER A 120 9.63 9.47 -8.95
N GLU A 121 9.10 10.68 -9.16
CA GLU A 121 9.82 11.78 -9.79
C GLU A 121 11.08 12.18 -9.02
N MET A 122 10.98 12.28 -7.68
CA MET A 122 12.13 12.53 -6.81
C MET A 122 13.23 11.49 -7.00
N ILE A 123 12.89 10.19 -7.07
CA ILE A 123 13.88 9.13 -7.28
C ILE A 123 14.56 9.23 -8.66
N ASP A 124 13.83 9.66 -9.69
CA ASP A 124 14.39 9.90 -11.01
C ASP A 124 15.36 11.10 -10.98
N MET A 125 14.96 12.18 -10.31
CA MET A 125 15.82 13.35 -10.09
C MET A 125 17.07 13.02 -9.30
N LEU A 126 17.00 12.17 -8.28
CA LEU A 126 18.17 11.72 -7.50
C LEU A 126 19.19 10.96 -8.36
N SER A 127 18.77 10.30 -9.45
CA SER A 127 19.63 9.59 -10.40
C SER A 127 20.62 8.58 -9.76
N ASN A 128 20.31 8.09 -8.56
CA ASN A 128 21.16 7.18 -7.80
C ASN A 128 20.74 5.72 -8.03
N LYS A 129 21.50 4.99 -8.87
CA LYS A 129 21.21 3.58 -9.21
C LYS A 129 21.20 2.66 -8.00
N LYS A 130 22.12 2.86 -7.04
CA LYS A 130 22.20 2.06 -5.80
C LYS A 130 20.93 2.26 -4.96
N LEU A 131 20.50 3.50 -4.81
CA LEU A 131 19.24 3.83 -4.12
C LEU A 131 18.04 3.18 -4.81
N GLN A 132 17.93 3.26 -6.14
CA GLN A 132 16.84 2.62 -6.88
C GLN A 132 16.79 1.10 -6.65
N GLN A 133 17.94 0.42 -6.61
CA GLN A 133 18.02 -1.01 -6.30
C GLN A 133 17.57 -1.31 -4.87
N LEU A 134 18.00 -0.50 -3.90
CA LEU A 134 17.62 -0.65 -2.50
C LEU A 134 16.11 -0.40 -2.28
N ILE A 135 15.53 0.58 -2.96
CA ILE A 135 14.09 0.85 -2.91
C ILE A 135 13.30 -0.32 -3.48
N LEU A 136 13.72 -0.87 -4.63
CA LEU A 136 13.08 -2.06 -5.20
C LEU A 136 13.19 -3.27 -4.26
N HIS A 137 14.37 -3.51 -3.69
CA HIS A 137 14.59 -4.57 -2.73
C HIS A 137 13.67 -4.42 -1.51
N SER A 138 13.67 -3.24 -0.88
CA SER A 138 12.82 -2.96 0.29
C SER A 138 11.33 -3.07 -0.04
N THR A 139 10.89 -2.63 -1.23
CA THR A 139 9.50 -2.77 -1.69
C THR A 139 9.09 -4.24 -1.79
N LEU A 140 9.90 -5.06 -2.45
CA LEU A 140 9.65 -6.49 -2.60
C LEU A 140 9.68 -7.21 -1.25
N GLN A 141 10.63 -6.87 -0.39
CA GLN A 141 10.74 -7.49 0.93
C GLN A 141 9.53 -7.19 1.81
N ASN A 142 9.10 -5.93 1.88
CA ASN A 142 7.90 -5.54 2.63
C ASN A 142 6.62 -6.15 2.05
N ALA A 143 6.52 -6.27 0.72
CA ALA A 143 5.41 -6.99 0.09
C ALA A 143 5.38 -8.47 0.50
N ARG A 144 6.53 -9.17 0.51
CA ARG A 144 6.62 -10.57 0.97
C ARG A 144 6.21 -10.74 2.43
N VAL A 145 6.57 -9.78 3.28
CA VAL A 145 6.21 -9.79 4.71
C VAL A 145 4.70 -9.73 4.87
N LEU A 146 4.02 -8.80 4.17
CA LEU A 146 2.56 -8.71 4.21
C LEU A 146 1.89 -9.95 3.59
N LEU A 147 2.41 -10.46 2.48
CA LEU A 147 1.90 -11.68 1.82
C LEU A 147 2.02 -12.92 2.70
N SER A 148 3.03 -12.97 3.58
CA SER A 148 3.27 -14.05 4.52
C SER A 148 2.56 -13.85 5.87
N SER A 149 1.95 -12.68 6.10
CA SER A 149 1.27 -12.37 7.35
C SER A 149 0.05 -13.28 7.53
N PRO A 150 -0.14 -13.91 8.71
CA PRO A 150 -1.35 -14.68 8.99
C PRO A 150 -2.59 -13.78 9.04
N LYS A 151 -2.42 -12.46 9.27
CA LYS A 151 -3.51 -11.48 9.37
C LYS A 151 -3.99 -10.99 7.99
N ILE A 152 -3.30 -11.29 6.89
CA ILE A 152 -3.63 -10.76 5.56
C ILE A 152 -5.04 -11.11 5.08
N ARG A 153 -5.59 -12.22 5.59
CA ARG A 153 -6.95 -12.71 5.31
C ARG A 153 -8.04 -11.90 6.02
N SER A 154 -7.77 -11.39 7.22
CA SER A 154 -8.75 -10.67 8.05
C SER A 154 -8.53 -9.16 8.06
N SER A 155 -7.28 -8.71 8.12
CA SER A 155 -6.90 -7.29 8.21
C SER A 155 -7.10 -6.57 6.89
N SER A 156 -8.07 -5.65 6.83
CA SER A 156 -8.21 -4.71 5.71
C SER A 156 -7.03 -3.75 5.61
N SER A 157 -6.47 -3.33 6.75
CA SER A 157 -5.33 -2.43 6.80
C SER A 157 -4.08 -3.04 6.16
N GLU A 158 -3.72 -4.29 6.48
CA GLU A 158 -2.57 -4.97 5.82
C GLU A 158 -2.79 -5.14 4.31
N ARG A 159 -4.03 -5.40 3.88
CA ARG A 159 -4.38 -5.43 2.46
C ARG A 159 -4.21 -4.06 1.80
N SER A 160 -4.57 -2.97 2.48
CA SER A 160 -4.35 -1.61 1.98
C SER A 160 -2.86 -1.29 1.83
N LEU A 161 -2.04 -1.61 2.84
CA LEU A 161 -0.58 -1.46 2.75
C LEU A 161 -0.01 -2.26 1.56
N LEU A 162 -0.47 -3.50 1.38
CA LEU A 162 -0.03 -4.35 0.27
C LEU A 162 -0.46 -3.76 -1.08
N LYS A 163 -1.69 -3.25 -1.22
CA LYS A 163 -2.16 -2.55 -2.43
C LYS A 163 -1.30 -1.33 -2.75
N ASN A 164 -0.94 -0.54 -1.74
CA ASN A 164 -0.05 0.61 -1.89
C ASN A 164 1.33 0.18 -2.39
N LEU A 165 1.93 -0.85 -1.79
CA LEU A 165 3.20 -1.40 -2.25
C LEU A 165 3.11 -1.99 -3.68
N GLY A 166 1.97 -2.59 -4.05
CA GLY A 166 1.74 -3.07 -5.41
C GLY A 166 1.74 -1.95 -6.45
N SER A 167 1.00 -0.87 -6.17
CA SER A 167 0.98 0.34 -7.01
C SER A 167 2.38 0.92 -7.18
N TRP A 168 3.11 1.06 -6.06
CA TRP A 168 4.48 1.55 -6.06
C TRP A 168 5.43 0.65 -6.85
N LEU A 169 5.35 -0.67 -6.65
CA LEU A 169 6.18 -1.65 -7.36
C LEU A 169 5.99 -1.51 -8.87
N GLY A 170 4.75 -1.43 -9.34
CA GLY A 170 4.44 -1.21 -10.76
C GLY A 170 5.06 0.09 -11.30
N GLN A 171 4.97 1.17 -10.52
CA GLN A 171 5.50 2.48 -10.91
C GLN A 171 7.04 2.50 -10.99
N VAL A 172 7.75 1.90 -10.02
CA VAL A 172 9.22 1.90 -10.03
C VAL A 172 9.82 0.83 -10.95
N THR A 173 9.01 -0.09 -11.47
CA THR A 173 9.43 -1.15 -12.40
C THR A 173 8.78 -1.04 -13.78
N LEU A 174 7.54 -1.52 -13.93
CA LEU A 174 6.86 -1.67 -15.21
C LEU A 174 6.72 -0.35 -15.96
N ALA A 175 6.26 0.73 -15.29
CA ALA A 175 6.14 2.06 -15.90
C ALA A 175 7.49 2.61 -16.40
N ARG A 176 8.61 2.08 -15.91
CA ARG A 176 9.98 2.43 -16.33
C ARG A 176 10.59 1.39 -17.27
N ASN A 177 9.77 0.53 -17.88
CA ASN A 177 10.20 -0.56 -18.76
C ASN A 177 11.20 -1.54 -18.09
N LYS A 178 11.15 -1.67 -16.76
CA LYS A 178 11.98 -2.63 -16.01
C LYS A 178 11.14 -3.85 -15.63
N PRO A 179 11.61 -5.08 -15.91
CA PRO A 179 10.86 -6.28 -15.57
C PRO A 179 10.87 -6.56 -14.06
N ILE A 180 9.79 -7.16 -13.57
CA ILE A 180 9.77 -7.86 -12.29
C ILE A 180 10.23 -9.29 -12.55
N LEU A 181 11.40 -9.66 -12.05
CA LEU A 181 11.98 -10.97 -12.32
C LEU A 181 11.27 -12.06 -11.49
N MET A 182 11.05 -13.23 -12.08
CA MET A 182 10.44 -14.39 -11.41
C MET A 182 11.18 -14.78 -10.12
N ARG A 183 12.51 -14.68 -10.11
CA ARG A 183 13.34 -14.95 -8.92
C ARG A 183 13.09 -13.98 -7.75
N ASP A 184 12.59 -12.79 -8.07
CA ASP A 184 12.29 -11.76 -7.08
C ASP A 184 10.82 -11.85 -6.67
N LEU A 185 9.90 -12.00 -7.64
CA LEU A 185 8.47 -12.18 -7.38
C LEU A 185 7.81 -12.95 -8.53
N ASP A 186 7.56 -14.24 -8.33
CA ASP A 186 6.75 -15.03 -9.27
C ASP A 186 5.27 -14.75 -9.04
N MET A 187 4.73 -13.78 -9.77
CA MET A 187 3.32 -13.42 -9.66
C MET A 187 2.37 -14.50 -10.18
N LYS A 188 2.79 -15.36 -11.12
CA LYS A 188 1.92 -16.45 -11.59
C LYS A 188 1.77 -17.49 -10.50
N GLU A 189 2.87 -17.88 -9.86
CA GLU A 189 2.82 -18.81 -8.75
C GLU A 189 2.13 -18.20 -7.53
N LEU A 190 2.37 -16.91 -7.23
CA LEU A 190 1.67 -16.20 -6.15
C LEU A 190 0.15 -16.26 -6.28
N ILE A 191 -0.40 -16.10 -7.48
CA ILE A 191 -1.85 -16.21 -7.74
C ILE A 191 -2.33 -17.64 -7.47
N CYS A 192 -1.57 -18.63 -7.93
CA CYS A 192 -1.94 -20.03 -7.77
C CYS A 192 -1.88 -20.46 -6.29
N ASP A 193 -0.82 -20.09 -5.57
CA ASP A 193 -0.69 -20.34 -4.14
C ASP A 193 -1.80 -19.65 -3.34
N ALA A 194 -2.18 -18.44 -3.76
CA ALA A 194 -3.28 -17.72 -3.14
C ALA A 194 -4.63 -18.40 -3.38
N TYR A 195 -4.83 -19.05 -4.53
CA TYR A 195 -6.01 -19.86 -4.80
C TYR A 195 -6.07 -21.09 -3.87
N GLU A 196 -4.95 -21.77 -3.67
CA GLU A 196 -4.87 -22.96 -2.81
C GLU A 196 -5.05 -22.62 -1.32
N THR A 197 -4.49 -21.49 -0.89
CA THR A 197 -4.44 -21.06 0.52
C THR A 197 -5.44 -19.95 0.86
N GLY A 198 -6.40 -19.68 -0.02
CA GLY A 198 -7.41 -18.62 0.09
C GLY A 198 -6.86 -17.24 0.51
N ARG A 199 -5.79 -16.79 -0.15
CA ARG A 199 -5.27 -15.42 0.02
C ARG A 199 -5.65 -14.52 -1.16
N LEU A 200 -6.65 -14.90 -1.97
CA LEU A 200 -7.02 -14.17 -3.19
C LEU A 200 -7.50 -12.76 -2.87
N ILE A 201 -8.20 -12.56 -1.74
CA ILE A 201 -8.65 -11.24 -1.28
C ILE A 201 -7.52 -10.20 -1.15
N ALA A 202 -6.28 -10.66 -0.96
CA ALA A 202 -5.10 -9.80 -0.89
C ALA A 202 -4.29 -9.82 -2.18
N VAL A 203 -4.09 -11.01 -2.76
CA VAL A 203 -3.20 -11.20 -3.92
C VAL A 203 -3.80 -10.64 -5.22
N VAL A 204 -5.10 -10.82 -5.48
CA VAL A 204 -5.71 -10.30 -6.71
C VAL A 204 -5.63 -8.77 -6.77
N PRO A 205 -6.03 -8.00 -5.73
CA PRO A 205 -5.86 -6.55 -5.74
C PRO A 205 -4.39 -6.10 -5.81
N PHE A 206 -3.47 -6.84 -5.19
CA PHE A 206 -2.03 -6.55 -5.26
C PHE A 206 -1.50 -6.67 -6.69
N VAL A 207 -1.77 -7.80 -7.36
CA VAL A 207 -1.33 -8.02 -8.75
C VAL A 207 -1.98 -7.00 -9.68
N ALA A 208 -3.28 -6.72 -9.51
CA ALA A 208 -3.97 -5.70 -10.30
C ALA A 208 -3.29 -4.33 -10.14
N LYS A 209 -2.95 -3.91 -8.92
CA LYS A 209 -2.25 -2.65 -8.67
C LYS A 209 -0.83 -2.59 -9.25
N VAL A 210 -0.11 -3.71 -9.32
CA VAL A 210 1.17 -3.78 -10.04
C VAL A 210 0.96 -3.55 -11.54
N LEU A 211 -0.05 -4.22 -12.12
CA LEU A 211 -0.35 -4.15 -13.55
C LEU A 211 -1.01 -2.84 -13.99
N ASP A 212 -1.61 -2.06 -13.08
CA ASP A 212 -2.13 -0.71 -13.34
C ASP A 212 -1.05 0.24 -13.90
N ALA A 213 0.23 -0.07 -13.70
CA ALA A 213 1.35 0.70 -14.24
C ALA A 213 1.67 0.40 -15.71
N CYS A 214 1.13 -0.69 -16.28
CA CYS A 214 1.43 -1.11 -17.65
C CYS A 214 1.11 -0.04 -18.71
N PRO A 215 0.00 0.73 -18.65
CA PRO A 215 -0.28 1.82 -19.60
C PRO A 215 0.82 2.85 -19.78
N ASN A 216 1.69 3.02 -18.77
CA ASN A 216 2.81 3.94 -18.82
C ASN A 216 4.08 3.30 -19.41
N SER A 217 4.04 2.02 -19.78
CA SER A 217 5.15 1.25 -20.33
C SER A 217 4.99 1.01 -21.82
N GLN A 218 6.08 1.18 -22.57
CA GLN A 218 6.15 0.77 -23.97
C GLN A 218 6.38 -0.73 -24.15
N VAL A 219 6.90 -1.40 -23.11
CA VAL A 219 7.27 -2.82 -23.15
C VAL A 219 6.16 -3.70 -22.59
N PHE A 220 5.52 -3.28 -21.50
CA PHE A 220 4.59 -4.12 -20.74
C PHE A 220 3.11 -3.87 -21.07
N MET A 221 2.78 -2.95 -21.97
CA MET A 221 1.40 -2.90 -22.48
C MET A 221 1.04 -4.19 -23.25
N PRO A 222 -0.22 -4.66 -23.15
CA PRO A 222 -0.72 -5.69 -24.06
C PRO A 222 -0.40 -5.35 -25.52
N PRO A 223 -0.01 -6.35 -26.35
CA PRO A 223 -0.08 -7.80 -26.10
C PRO A 223 1.20 -8.42 -25.50
N ASN A 224 1.89 -7.74 -24.58
CA ASN A 224 3.06 -8.31 -23.89
C ASN A 224 2.78 -9.72 -23.31
N PRO A 225 3.55 -10.77 -23.66
CA PRO A 225 3.25 -12.15 -23.26
C PRO A 225 3.26 -12.41 -21.76
N TRP A 226 4.10 -11.68 -21.01
CA TRP A 226 4.16 -11.83 -19.56
C TRP A 226 2.92 -11.23 -18.89
N VAL A 227 2.47 -10.05 -19.32
CA VAL A 227 1.22 -9.42 -18.85
C VAL A 227 0.00 -10.25 -19.28
N MET A 228 -0.07 -10.65 -20.55
CA MET A 228 -1.18 -11.47 -21.05
C MET A 228 -1.24 -12.83 -20.35
N GLY A 229 -0.09 -13.42 -20.00
CA GLY A 229 -0.04 -14.65 -19.22
C GLY A 229 -0.56 -14.50 -17.78
N LEU A 230 -0.33 -13.36 -17.13
CA LEU A 230 -0.92 -13.05 -15.82
C LEU A 230 -2.42 -12.78 -15.94
N PHE A 231 -2.82 -11.98 -16.93
CA PHE A 231 -4.22 -11.65 -17.15
C PHE A 231 -5.06 -12.89 -17.52
N SER A 232 -4.52 -13.81 -18.32
CA SER A 232 -5.17 -15.08 -18.65
C SER A 232 -5.38 -15.98 -17.42
N LEU A 233 -4.47 -15.92 -16.44
CA LEU A 233 -4.61 -16.62 -15.16
C LEU A 233 -5.69 -15.95 -14.27
N LEU A 234 -5.73 -14.62 -14.25
CA LEU A 234 -6.79 -13.88 -13.57
C LEU A 234 -8.16 -14.15 -14.21
N LEU A 235 -8.23 -14.33 -15.52
CA LEU A 235 -9.46 -14.71 -16.21
C LEU A 235 -9.90 -16.13 -15.87
N GLU A 236 -8.96 -17.07 -15.68
CA GLU A 236 -9.28 -18.40 -15.15
C GLU A 236 -9.92 -18.27 -13.75
N LEU A 237 -9.36 -17.43 -12.86
CA LEU A 237 -9.98 -17.12 -11.56
C LEU A 237 -11.38 -16.53 -11.70
N TYR A 238 -11.58 -15.59 -12.61
CA TYR A 238 -12.86 -14.93 -12.85
C TYR A 238 -13.99 -15.93 -13.15
N GLN A 239 -13.65 -17.04 -13.81
CA GLN A 239 -14.57 -18.13 -14.18
C GLN A 239 -14.81 -19.13 -13.04
N VAL A 240 -14.04 -19.09 -11.95
CA VAL A 240 -14.25 -19.96 -10.79
C VAL A 240 -15.63 -19.69 -10.16
N PRO A 241 -16.45 -20.73 -9.93
CA PRO A 241 -17.74 -20.57 -9.27
C PRO A 241 -17.61 -19.94 -7.88
N ASP A 242 -18.61 -19.14 -7.50
CA ASP A 242 -18.71 -18.49 -6.20
C ASP A 242 -17.58 -17.52 -5.83
N LEU A 243 -16.64 -17.20 -6.74
CA LEU A 243 -15.62 -16.18 -6.49
C LEU A 243 -16.31 -14.87 -6.15
N LYS A 244 -15.93 -14.24 -5.03
CA LYS A 244 -16.59 -13.02 -4.56
C LYS A 244 -16.52 -11.91 -5.61
N LEU A 245 -17.62 -11.16 -5.69
CA LEU A 245 -17.81 -10.10 -6.67
C LEU A 245 -16.73 -9.03 -6.60
N ASN A 246 -16.23 -8.69 -5.41
CA ASN A 246 -15.14 -7.72 -5.27
C ASN A 246 -13.88 -8.14 -6.04
N LEU A 247 -13.55 -9.43 -6.08
CA LEU A 247 -12.40 -9.93 -6.84
C LEU A 247 -12.68 -9.96 -8.34
N LYS A 248 -13.91 -10.28 -8.74
CA LYS A 248 -14.34 -10.19 -10.14
C LYS A 248 -14.27 -8.74 -10.65
N PHE A 249 -14.75 -7.78 -9.87
CA PHE A 249 -14.68 -6.36 -10.19
C PHE A 249 -13.24 -5.86 -10.32
N GLU A 250 -12.32 -6.27 -9.44
CA GLU A 250 -10.90 -5.89 -9.57
C GLU A 250 -10.31 -6.40 -10.91
N ILE A 251 -10.68 -7.60 -11.37
CA ILE A 251 -10.24 -8.14 -12.67
C ILE A 251 -10.86 -7.37 -13.84
N GLU A 252 -12.15 -7.02 -13.76
CA GLU A 252 -12.84 -6.22 -14.79
C GLU A 252 -12.27 -4.80 -14.90
N VAL A 253 -11.96 -4.16 -13.77
CA VAL A 253 -11.32 -2.85 -13.75
C VAL A 253 -9.94 -2.93 -14.37
N LEU A 254 -9.14 -3.95 -14.03
CA LEU A 254 -7.84 -4.17 -14.64
C LEU A 254 -7.94 -4.38 -16.16
N ALA A 255 -8.93 -5.13 -16.64
CA ALA A 255 -9.18 -5.34 -18.07
C ALA A 255 -9.36 -4.00 -18.80
N LYS A 256 -10.16 -3.09 -18.22
CA LYS A 256 -10.35 -1.73 -18.75
C LYS A 256 -9.07 -0.91 -18.74
N THR A 257 -8.29 -0.96 -17.65
CA THR A 257 -6.98 -0.27 -17.56
C THR A 257 -6.02 -0.75 -18.65
N LEU A 258 -5.98 -2.06 -18.89
CA LEU A 258 -5.13 -2.70 -19.90
C LEU A 258 -5.69 -2.59 -21.33
N LYS A 259 -6.92 -2.10 -21.51
CA LYS A 259 -7.64 -2.03 -22.79
C LYS A 259 -7.77 -3.41 -23.46
N VAL A 260 -8.14 -4.41 -22.65
CA VAL A 260 -8.32 -5.80 -23.08
C VAL A 260 -9.76 -6.22 -22.83
N GLU A 261 -10.42 -6.76 -23.85
CA GLU A 261 -11.75 -7.36 -23.72
C GLU A 261 -11.64 -8.76 -23.12
N LEU A 262 -12.46 -9.06 -22.11
CA LEU A 262 -12.45 -10.36 -21.44
C LEU A 262 -12.77 -11.52 -22.39
N ALA A 263 -13.57 -11.26 -23.43
CA ALA A 263 -13.97 -12.25 -24.43
C ALA A 263 -12.83 -12.66 -25.38
N ASP A 264 -11.85 -11.78 -25.59
CA ASP A 264 -10.76 -11.98 -26.55
C ASP A 264 -9.59 -12.77 -25.94
N VAL A 265 -9.61 -12.98 -24.62
CA VAL A 265 -8.55 -13.67 -23.90
C VAL A 265 -8.97 -15.09 -23.59
N LYS A 266 -8.10 -16.03 -23.91
CA LYS A 266 -8.27 -17.43 -23.52
C LYS A 266 -7.82 -17.62 -22.07
N PRO A 267 -8.68 -18.08 -21.15
CA PRO A 267 -8.27 -18.42 -19.79
C PRO A 267 -7.23 -19.55 -19.81
N LEU A 268 -6.35 -19.56 -18.81
CA LEU A 268 -5.48 -20.71 -18.56
C LEU A 268 -6.29 -21.88 -17.97
N SER A 269 -5.60 -23.00 -17.77
CA SER A 269 -6.11 -24.19 -17.07
C SER A 269 -5.19 -24.61 -15.92
N LYS A 270 -4.44 -23.65 -15.34
CA LYS A 270 -3.41 -23.92 -14.33
C LYS A 270 -4.02 -24.15 -12.94
N LEU A 271 -5.21 -23.62 -12.67
CA LEU A 271 -5.92 -23.76 -11.39
C LEU A 271 -6.75 -25.05 -11.33
N ALA A 272 -7.19 -25.57 -12.48
CA ALA A 272 -8.00 -26.79 -12.55
C ALA A 272 -7.33 -28.01 -11.88
N THR A 273 -6.00 -28.08 -11.90
CA THR A 273 -5.23 -29.18 -11.30
C THR A 273 -4.83 -28.92 -9.84
N ARG A 274 -5.16 -27.76 -9.28
CA ARG A 274 -4.68 -27.32 -7.96
C ARG A 274 -5.72 -27.55 -6.87
N PRO A 275 -5.30 -28.01 -5.67
CA PRO A 275 -6.21 -28.22 -4.57
C PRO A 275 -6.70 -26.88 -4.03
N GLN A 276 -8.02 -26.69 -3.99
CA GLN A 276 -8.59 -25.50 -3.37
C GLN A 276 -9.00 -25.81 -1.93
N ASP A 277 -8.55 -25.00 -0.97
CA ASP A 277 -9.06 -25.09 0.40
C ASP A 277 -10.55 -24.70 0.44
N LYS A 278 -11.41 -25.72 0.54
CA LYS A 278 -12.87 -25.56 0.59
C LYS A 278 -13.37 -25.03 1.92
N THR A 279 -12.55 -25.06 2.98
CA THR A 279 -12.92 -24.57 4.31
C THR A 279 -12.86 -23.04 4.41
N GLN A 280 -12.24 -22.40 3.41
CA GLN A 280 -11.96 -20.98 3.45
C GLN A 280 -13.03 -20.12 2.76
N THR A 281 -13.54 -19.14 3.51
CA THR A 281 -14.74 -18.35 3.13
C THR A 281 -14.42 -16.88 2.80
N CYS A 282 -13.16 -16.44 2.96
CA CYS A 282 -12.79 -15.04 2.70
C CYS A 282 -12.82 -14.68 1.21
N ASP A 283 -12.68 -15.65 0.31
CA ASP A 283 -12.57 -15.44 -1.13
C ASP A 283 -13.83 -15.87 -1.92
N PHE A 284 -14.71 -16.68 -1.32
CA PHE A 284 -15.89 -17.27 -1.97
C PHE A 284 -17.19 -16.95 -1.23
N ALA A 285 -18.25 -16.56 -1.95
CA ALA A 285 -19.48 -16.02 -1.37
C ALA A 285 -20.36 -17.08 -0.66
N ASN A 286 -20.37 -18.33 -1.14
CA ASN A 286 -21.37 -19.34 -0.75
C ASN A 286 -20.84 -20.45 0.17
N ARG A 287 -19.58 -20.39 0.63
CA ARG A 287 -18.98 -21.47 1.44
C ARG A 287 -19.14 -21.31 2.94
N ALA A 288 -19.55 -20.13 3.42
CA ALA A 288 -19.80 -19.91 4.85
C ALA A 288 -20.92 -20.80 5.42
N GLY A 289 -21.94 -21.12 4.62
CA GLY A 289 -23.03 -22.03 5.04
C GLY A 289 -22.67 -23.51 5.00
N MET A 290 -21.72 -23.93 4.15
CA MET A 290 -21.37 -25.35 3.96
C MET A 290 -20.50 -25.89 5.11
N VAL A 291 -19.63 -25.06 5.69
CA VAL A 291 -18.84 -25.42 6.88
C VAL A 291 -19.73 -25.59 8.12
N ALA A 292 -20.78 -24.77 8.24
CA ALA A 292 -21.78 -24.91 9.32
C ALA A 292 -22.62 -26.20 9.17
N ALA A 293 -22.96 -26.60 7.93
CA ALA A 293 -23.69 -27.84 7.66
C ALA A 293 -22.86 -29.12 7.89
N GLY A 294 -21.54 -29.06 7.72
CA GLY A 294 -20.62 -30.18 7.98
C GLY A 294 -20.38 -30.48 9.46
N LEU A 295 -20.54 -29.49 10.34
CA LEU A 295 -20.45 -29.67 11.80
C LEU A 295 -21.80 -30.03 12.45
N GLY A 296 -22.91 -29.93 11.71
CA GLY A 296 -24.27 -30.19 12.21
C GLY A 296 -24.85 -31.57 11.90
N SER A 297 -24.13 -32.44 11.17
CA SER A 297 -24.66 -33.74 10.69
C SER A 297 -24.13 -34.97 11.45
N GLY A 298 -23.52 -34.78 12.62
CA GLY A 298 -22.96 -35.86 13.45
C GLY A 298 -23.84 -36.35 14.61
N ALA A 299 -25.07 -35.87 14.79
CA ALA A 299 -25.88 -36.20 15.97
C ALA A 299 -27.38 -36.40 15.65
N SER A 300 -27.71 -37.39 14.83
CA SER A 300 -29.08 -37.92 14.75
C SER A 300 -29.09 -39.32 14.15
N GLY A 301 -28.69 -40.32 14.95
CA GLY A 301 -28.72 -41.71 14.51
C GLY A 301 -28.36 -42.71 15.61
N PHE A 302 -29.18 -42.81 16.66
CA PHE A 302 -29.28 -44.05 17.42
C PHE A 302 -30.74 -44.25 17.85
N GLY A 303 -31.46 -45.05 17.07
CA GLY A 303 -32.73 -45.65 17.45
C GLY A 303 -32.53 -47.10 17.88
N GLY A 304 -33.35 -47.53 18.84
CA GLY A 304 -33.84 -48.91 18.90
C GLY A 304 -33.18 -49.86 19.90
N GLY A 305 -33.77 -49.96 21.10
CA GLY A 305 -34.26 -51.19 21.75
C GLY A 305 -33.34 -52.39 22.02
N PHE A 306 -33.27 -52.83 23.28
CA PHE A 306 -33.81 -54.11 23.80
C PHE A 306 -33.22 -54.44 25.19
N GLY A 307 -34.09 -54.91 26.12
CA GLY A 307 -33.71 -55.86 27.18
C GLY A 307 -33.82 -55.36 28.62
N GLY A 308 -34.85 -55.84 29.35
CA GLY A 308 -35.02 -55.70 30.80
C GLY A 308 -36.47 -55.62 31.22
#